data_AF-A0A1G7LXQ1-F1
#
_entry.id   AF-A0A1G7LXQ1-F1
#
_cell.length_a   1.000
_cell.length_b   1.000
_cell.length_c   1.000
_cell.angle_alpha   90.00
_cell.angle_beta   90.00
_cell.angle_gamma   90.00
#
_symmetry.space_group_name_H-M   'P 1'
#
loop_
_entity.id
_entity.type
_entity.pdbx_description
1 polymer ?
#
loop_
_entity_poly.entity_id
_entity_poly.type
_entity_poly.pdbx_seq_one_letter_code
_entity_poly.pdbx_strand_id
1 'polypeptide(L)'
;MIISTSGTTPTAKLRMVSGFPLPFGVLAMAMSQFSENLPSKAQIYDYWKHRLSRLYFHVEPRKPRCWACGFNYGARYDIKRPDAGWDEILQRWNRIPLQRCHIIPRSLNGSDSLSNLSLLCRECHDLMPNTSIPEVFFRWGRTQNWELREDTKLRDAMRAFRIDTDSLRQLDQVLNSSEFRYWMSGKFGLHRPQSNYAPISSRLTPATLVGLALHYHRELGCASRRSRGAPASKH
;
A
#
# COMPACT_ATOMS: atom_id res chain seq x y z
N MET A 1 47.92 9.64 35.77
CA MET A 1 46.84 8.66 36.00
C MET A 1 45.64 9.13 35.18
N ILE A 2 45.39 8.46 34.07
CA ILE A 2 44.30 8.75 33.11
C ILE A 2 43.08 7.91 33.52
N ILE A 3 41.87 8.42 33.24
CA ILE A 3 40.56 7.78 32.96
C ILE A 3 39.50 8.75 33.53
N SER A 4 38.94 9.71 32.76
CA SER A 4 37.95 9.59 31.66
C SER A 4 36.67 8.84 32.06
N THR A 5 35.62 9.59 32.42
CA THR A 5 34.26 9.07 32.58
C THR A 5 33.39 9.62 31.44
N SER A 6 33.31 8.85 30.35
CA SER A 6 32.31 9.03 29.29
C SER A 6 30.99 8.37 29.72
N GLY A 7 29.93 9.16 29.87
CA GLY A 7 28.58 8.67 30.05
C GLY A 7 27.99 8.17 28.73
N THR A 8 27.71 6.88 28.65
CA THR A 8 26.96 6.25 27.56
C THR A 8 25.58 5.82 28.05
N THR A 9 24.54 6.43 27.47
CA THR A 9 23.14 6.00 27.58
C THR A 9 22.95 4.60 26.97
N PRO A 10 22.27 3.66 27.64
CA PRO A 10 21.98 2.37 27.04
C PRO A 10 20.82 2.48 26.06
N THR A 11 21.10 2.25 24.78
CA THR A 11 20.08 1.98 23.77
C THR A 11 19.50 0.58 24.01
N ALA A 12 18.24 0.52 24.46
CA ALA A 12 17.51 -0.72 24.53
C ALA A 12 17.28 -1.26 23.11
N LYS A 13 18.09 -2.25 22.70
CA LYS A 13 17.83 -3.05 21.50
C LYS A 13 16.57 -3.88 21.76
N LEU A 14 15.46 -3.51 21.13
CA LEU A 14 14.30 -4.37 20.98
C LEU A 14 14.74 -5.62 20.21
N ARG A 15 14.97 -6.73 20.90
CA ARG A 15 15.12 -8.04 20.26
C ARG A 15 13.74 -8.42 19.71
N MET A 16 13.62 -8.50 18.38
CA MET A 16 12.50 -9.21 17.76
C MET A 16 12.53 -10.66 18.26
N VAL A 17 11.52 -11.02 19.05
CA VAL A 17 11.33 -12.40 19.51
C VAL A 17 10.79 -13.17 18.31
N SER A 18 11.68 -13.86 17.60
CA SER A 18 11.30 -14.83 16.58
C SER A 18 10.58 -15.99 17.26
N GLY A 19 9.33 -16.22 16.89
CA GLY A 19 8.58 -17.47 17.06
C GLY A 19 8.56 -18.05 18.48
N PHE A 20 7.53 -17.71 19.26
CA PHE A 20 7.16 -18.57 20.39
C PHE A 20 6.60 -19.89 19.84
N PRO A 21 7.20 -21.05 20.16
CA PRO A 21 6.55 -22.33 19.90
C PRO A 21 5.35 -22.42 20.86
N LEU A 22 4.14 -22.47 20.30
CA LEU A 22 2.94 -22.75 21.09
C LEU A 22 3.03 -24.18 21.63
N PRO A 23 2.75 -24.42 22.93
CA PRO A 23 2.69 -25.77 23.46
C PRO A 23 1.55 -26.53 22.76
N PHE A 24 1.91 -27.66 22.14
CA PHE A 24 0.95 -28.61 21.58
C PHE A 24 0.06 -29.15 22.71
N GLY A 25 -1.24 -28.88 22.64
CA GLY A 25 -2.26 -29.71 23.26
C GLY A 25 -3.01 -29.12 24.46
N VAL A 26 -3.93 -28.19 24.21
CA VAL A 26 -5.26 -28.03 24.86
C VAL A 26 -6.04 -27.11 23.88
N LEU A 27 -7.23 -27.33 23.32
CA LEU A 27 -8.43 -28.03 23.74
C LEU A 27 -9.24 -28.35 22.46
N ALA A 28 -9.59 -29.61 22.25
CA ALA A 28 -10.67 -29.95 21.33
C ALA A 28 -11.99 -29.61 22.03
N MET A 29 -12.71 -28.58 21.57
CA MET A 29 -14.16 -28.47 21.73
C MET A 29 -14.74 -27.29 20.95
N ALA A 30 -15.90 -27.54 20.33
CA ALA A 30 -16.74 -26.64 19.52
C ALA A 30 -16.21 -26.27 18.13
N MET A 31 -16.32 -27.21 17.17
CA MET A 31 -16.51 -26.87 15.76
C MET A 31 -17.90 -26.20 15.60
N SER A 32 -17.97 -24.94 16.01
CA SER A 32 -19.10 -24.05 15.72
C SER A 32 -19.27 -23.97 14.21
N GLN A 33 -20.50 -24.16 13.75
CA GLN A 33 -20.95 -24.15 12.37
C GLN A 33 -20.42 -22.91 11.63
N PHE A 34 -19.31 -23.06 10.91
CA PHE A 34 -18.81 -22.02 10.03
C PHE A 34 -19.80 -21.87 8.88
N SER A 35 -20.39 -20.67 8.74
CA SER A 35 -21.17 -20.35 7.55
C SER A 35 -20.21 -20.35 6.36
N GLU A 36 -20.46 -21.22 5.38
CA GLU A 36 -19.73 -21.17 4.10
C GLU A 36 -19.97 -19.84 3.37
N ASN A 37 -21.02 -19.10 3.74
CA ASN A 37 -21.41 -17.83 3.15
C ASN A 37 -21.11 -16.67 4.09
N LEU A 38 -19.91 -16.11 3.98
CA LEU A 38 -19.62 -14.79 4.54
C LEU A 38 -20.55 -13.74 3.92
N PRO A 39 -21.00 -12.72 4.70
CA PRO A 39 -21.70 -11.57 4.16
C PRO A 39 -21.00 -10.98 2.92
N SER A 40 -21.79 -10.42 2.01
CA SER A 40 -21.27 -9.71 0.84
C SER A 40 -20.54 -8.43 1.26
N LYS A 41 -19.63 -7.93 0.42
CA LYS A 41 -18.91 -6.69 0.71
C LYS A 41 -19.86 -5.49 0.80
N ALA A 42 -20.93 -5.49 0.00
CA ALA A 42 -22.01 -4.52 0.09
C ALA A 42 -22.67 -4.54 1.47
N GLN A 43 -23.05 -5.72 1.98
CA GLN A 43 -23.65 -5.82 3.33
C GLN A 43 -22.69 -5.36 4.42
N ILE A 44 -21.41 -5.72 4.32
CA ILE A 44 -20.37 -5.28 5.26
C ILE A 44 -20.24 -3.74 5.23
N TYR A 45 -20.12 -3.15 4.04
CA TYR A 45 -20.05 -1.70 3.90
C TYR A 45 -21.31 -1.01 4.44
N ASP A 46 -22.49 -1.51 4.08
CA ASP A 46 -23.79 -0.94 4.48
C ASP A 46 -23.95 -0.92 6.01
N TYR A 47 -23.53 -2.00 6.68
CA TYR A 47 -23.50 -2.08 8.14
C TYR A 47 -22.57 -1.04 8.79
N TRP A 48 -21.39 -0.81 8.19
CA TRP A 48 -20.35 0.04 8.77
C TRP A 48 -20.43 1.51 8.36
N LYS A 49 -21.10 1.88 7.26
CA LYS A 49 -21.00 3.21 6.62
C LYS A 49 -21.19 4.42 7.56
N HIS A 50 -22.04 4.30 8.57
CA HIS A 50 -22.28 5.38 9.55
C HIS A 50 -21.33 5.35 10.76
N ARG A 51 -20.51 4.32 10.88
CA ARG A 51 -19.61 4.06 12.01
C ARG A 51 -18.13 4.23 11.64
N LEU A 52 -17.79 4.11 10.36
CA LEU A 52 -16.40 4.23 9.88
C LEU A 52 -15.75 5.55 10.30
N SER A 53 -16.48 6.67 10.22
CA SER A 53 -15.97 7.98 10.66
C SER A 53 -15.62 8.02 12.15
N ARG A 54 -16.43 7.36 13.00
CA ARG A 54 -16.19 7.24 14.45
C ARG A 54 -14.96 6.39 14.77
N LEU A 55 -14.59 5.50 13.86
CA LEU A 55 -13.38 4.68 13.93
C LEU A 55 -12.19 5.33 13.22
N TYR A 56 -12.31 6.59 12.80
CA TYR A 56 -11.31 7.35 12.04
C TYR A 56 -10.95 6.72 10.69
N PHE A 57 -11.88 5.95 10.10
CA PHE A 57 -11.77 5.46 8.74
C PHE A 57 -12.59 6.35 7.80
N HIS A 58 -11.90 7.05 6.90
CA HIS A 58 -12.53 7.91 5.90
C HIS A 58 -12.75 7.14 4.60
N VAL A 59 -14.00 6.75 4.36
CA VAL A 59 -14.41 5.99 3.19
C VAL A 59 -15.56 6.71 2.49
N GLU A 60 -15.28 7.24 1.30
CA GLU A 60 -16.32 7.82 0.45
C GLU A 60 -17.18 6.72 -0.19
N PRO A 61 -18.52 6.80 -0.15
CA PRO A 61 -19.40 5.76 -0.70
C PRO A 61 -19.10 5.41 -2.16
N ARG A 62 -18.79 6.42 -2.97
CA ARG A 62 -18.54 6.33 -4.41
C ARG A 62 -17.10 6.00 -4.78
N LYS A 63 -16.18 5.92 -3.82
CA LYS A 63 -14.76 5.60 -4.07
C LYS A 63 -14.30 4.44 -3.17
N PRO A 64 -14.73 3.20 -3.50
CA PRO A 64 -14.39 2.04 -2.70
C PRO A 64 -12.87 1.87 -2.59
N ARG A 65 -12.39 1.64 -1.37
CA ARG A 65 -10.97 1.56 -1.04
C ARG A 65 -10.74 0.69 0.19
N CYS A 66 -9.51 0.27 0.41
CA CYS A 66 -9.11 -0.42 1.63
C CYS A 66 -9.43 0.44 2.84
N TRP A 67 -10.08 -0.12 3.85
CA TRP A 67 -10.48 0.62 5.05
C TRP A 67 -9.29 1.00 5.93
N ALA A 68 -8.21 0.21 5.94
CA ALA A 68 -7.01 0.53 6.69
C ALA A 68 -6.13 1.57 5.97
N CYS A 69 -5.55 1.21 4.81
CA CYS A 69 -4.51 2.04 4.18
C CYS A 69 -5.01 3.03 3.12
N GLY A 70 -6.30 3.03 2.79
CA GLY A 70 -6.85 3.89 1.74
C GLY A 70 -6.53 3.48 0.29
N PHE A 71 -5.79 2.39 0.07
CA PHE A 71 -5.47 1.87 -1.27
C PHE A 71 -6.74 1.66 -2.11
N ASN A 72 -6.70 2.12 -3.36
CA ASN A 72 -7.74 1.92 -4.36
C ASN A 72 -7.14 1.28 -5.63
N TYR A 73 -7.99 0.80 -6.52
CA TYR A 73 -7.59 0.19 -7.78
C TYR A 73 -7.69 1.21 -8.94
N GLY A 74 -7.22 2.43 -8.69
CA GLY A 74 -7.46 3.59 -9.54
C GLY A 74 -8.94 3.94 -9.67
N ALA A 75 -9.29 4.73 -10.69
CA ALA A 75 -10.67 5.14 -10.95
C ALA A 75 -11.58 4.03 -11.51
N ARG A 76 -11.10 2.77 -11.61
CA ARG A 76 -11.83 1.65 -12.21
C ARG A 76 -13.12 1.29 -11.45
N TYR A 77 -13.10 1.44 -10.14
CA TYR A 77 -14.23 1.12 -9.27
C TYR A 77 -14.89 2.36 -8.69
N ASP A 78 -14.45 3.56 -9.08
CA ASP A 78 -15.08 4.80 -8.65
C ASP A 78 -16.37 5.02 -9.45
N ILE A 79 -17.38 5.54 -8.76
CA ILE A 79 -18.62 5.99 -9.38
C ILE A 79 -18.49 7.48 -9.64
N LYS A 80 -18.32 7.83 -10.92
CA LYS A 80 -18.09 9.22 -11.36
C LYS A 80 -19.36 10.07 -11.35
N ARG A 81 -20.52 9.43 -11.51
CA ARG A 81 -21.83 10.10 -11.57
C ARG A 81 -22.29 10.51 -10.17
N PRO A 82 -22.60 11.81 -9.92
CA PRO A 82 -23.01 12.29 -8.61
C PRO A 82 -24.45 11.88 -8.23
N ASP A 83 -25.26 11.51 -9.22
CA ASP A 83 -26.67 11.10 -9.10
C ASP A 83 -26.86 9.58 -8.97
N ALA A 84 -25.77 8.81 -8.86
CA ALA A 84 -25.85 7.36 -8.75
C ALA A 84 -26.67 6.91 -7.52
N GLY A 85 -27.62 6.01 -7.77
CA GLY A 85 -28.46 5.41 -6.74
C GLY A 85 -27.69 4.51 -5.78
N TRP A 86 -28.28 4.27 -4.60
CA TRP A 86 -27.64 3.46 -3.56
C TRP A 86 -27.36 2.02 -3.99
N ASP A 87 -28.25 1.40 -4.76
CA ASP A 87 -28.04 0.04 -5.25
C ASP A 87 -26.82 -0.07 -6.17
N GLU A 88 -26.58 0.94 -7.02
CA GLU A 88 -25.38 0.99 -7.86
C GLU A 88 -24.11 1.11 -7.00
N ILE A 89 -24.15 1.95 -5.97
CA ILE A 89 -23.06 2.10 -4.99
C ILE A 89 -22.74 0.76 -4.34
N LEU A 90 -23.75 0.06 -3.82
CA LEU A 90 -23.58 -1.23 -3.16
C LEU A 90 -23.09 -2.31 -4.13
N GLN A 91 -23.61 -2.36 -5.36
CA GLN A 91 -23.10 -3.27 -6.39
C GLN A 91 -21.62 -3.04 -6.68
N ARG A 92 -21.16 -1.78 -6.66
CA ARG A 92 -19.74 -1.45 -6.85
C ARG A 92 -18.87 -1.97 -5.72
N TRP A 93 -19.33 -1.86 -4.47
CA TRP A 93 -18.67 -2.46 -3.31
C TRP A 93 -18.54 -3.98 -3.41
N ASN A 94 -19.46 -4.67 -4.07
CA ASN A 94 -19.32 -6.10 -4.35
C ASN A 94 -18.27 -6.42 -5.42
N ARG A 95 -18.02 -5.51 -6.37
CA ARG A 95 -17.09 -5.73 -7.49
C ARG A 95 -15.64 -5.38 -7.18
N ILE A 96 -15.37 -4.46 -6.25
CA ILE A 96 -13.99 -4.10 -5.92
C ILE A 96 -13.24 -5.33 -5.33
N PRO A 97 -11.97 -5.59 -5.72
CA PRO A 97 -11.20 -6.72 -5.21
C PRO A 97 -10.60 -6.46 -3.81
N LEU A 98 -11.41 -5.95 -2.89
CA LEU A 98 -11.10 -5.99 -1.46
C LEU A 98 -11.47 -7.37 -0.90
N GLN A 99 -10.77 -7.76 0.15
CA GLN A 99 -11.00 -9.01 0.87
C GLN A 99 -11.88 -8.76 2.10
N ARG A 100 -12.72 -9.75 2.40
CA ARG A 100 -13.50 -9.81 3.64
C ARG A 100 -12.58 -10.40 4.70
N CYS A 101 -12.23 -9.59 5.68
CA CYS A 101 -11.24 -9.89 6.69
C CYS A 101 -11.92 -9.89 8.06
N HIS A 102 -11.63 -10.90 8.87
CA HIS A 102 -12.13 -10.98 10.24
C HIS A 102 -11.32 -10.08 11.17
N ILE A 103 -11.98 -9.26 11.98
CA ILE A 103 -11.33 -8.40 12.99
C ILE A 103 -10.75 -9.26 14.12
N ILE A 104 -11.57 -10.19 14.64
CA ILE A 104 -11.12 -11.32 15.46
C ILE A 104 -11.10 -12.56 14.56
N PRO A 105 -9.97 -13.26 14.40
CA PRO A 105 -9.87 -14.40 13.49
C PRO A 105 -10.69 -15.60 13.99
N ARG A 106 -11.14 -16.46 13.07
CA ARG A 106 -11.88 -17.70 13.38
C ARG A 106 -11.14 -18.62 14.35
N SER A 107 -9.81 -18.68 14.26
CA SER A 107 -8.95 -19.46 15.17
C SER A 107 -9.01 -18.99 16.63
N LEU A 108 -9.50 -17.76 16.87
CA LEU A 108 -9.75 -17.18 18.18
C LEU A 108 -11.26 -16.94 18.41
N ASN A 109 -12.10 -17.81 17.83
CA ASN A 109 -13.56 -17.81 17.97
C ASN A 109 -14.26 -16.55 17.41
N GLY A 110 -13.63 -15.85 16.46
CA GLY A 110 -14.28 -14.75 15.76
C GLY A 110 -15.47 -15.20 14.91
N SER A 111 -16.59 -14.47 15.03
CA SER A 111 -17.82 -14.75 14.29
C SER A 111 -17.75 -14.29 12.82
N ASP A 112 -18.62 -14.84 11.98
CA ASP A 112 -18.84 -14.36 10.60
C ASP A 112 -19.84 -13.18 10.51
N SER A 113 -20.14 -12.54 11.64
CA SER A 113 -21.10 -11.43 11.70
C SER A 113 -20.55 -10.15 11.07
N LEU A 114 -21.44 -9.29 10.58
CA LEU A 114 -21.07 -7.99 9.96
C LEU A 114 -20.16 -7.13 10.87
N SER A 115 -20.38 -7.19 12.19
CA SER A 115 -19.58 -6.49 13.21
C SER A 115 -18.15 -6.99 13.36
N ASN A 116 -17.82 -8.19 12.87
CA ASN A 116 -16.49 -8.77 12.96
C ASN A 116 -15.78 -8.79 11.60
N LEU A 117 -16.32 -8.12 10.58
CA LEU A 117 -15.75 -8.12 9.23
C LEU A 117 -15.34 -6.71 8.80
N SER A 118 -14.18 -6.63 8.14
CA SER A 118 -13.59 -5.43 7.56
C SER A 118 -13.21 -5.67 6.10
N LEU A 119 -13.13 -4.59 5.31
CA LEU A 119 -12.75 -4.65 3.89
C LEU A 119 -11.32 -4.14 3.68
N LEU A 120 -10.39 -5.06 3.44
CA LEU A 120 -8.96 -4.76 3.30
C LEU A 120 -8.45 -5.04 1.88
N CYS A 121 -7.43 -4.30 1.44
CA CYS A 121 -6.61 -4.78 0.33
C CYS A 121 -5.78 -5.97 0.81
N ARG A 122 -5.26 -6.76 -0.14
CA ARG A 122 -4.57 -8.00 0.22
C ARG A 122 -3.29 -7.79 1.02
N GLU A 123 -2.53 -6.74 0.74
CA GLU A 123 -1.35 -6.39 1.55
C GLU A 123 -1.74 -6.06 3.00
N CYS A 124 -2.82 -5.30 3.22
CA CYS A 124 -3.31 -5.05 4.58
C CYS A 124 -3.89 -6.31 5.23
N HIS A 125 -4.53 -7.19 4.48
CA HIS A 125 -5.05 -8.44 5.03
C HIS A 125 -3.93 -9.36 5.52
N ASP A 126 -2.79 -9.42 4.81
CA ASP A 126 -1.66 -10.25 5.23
C ASP A 126 -0.89 -9.64 6.42
N LEU A 127 -0.94 -8.31 6.59
CA LEU A 127 -0.22 -7.58 7.65
C LEU A 127 -1.03 -7.35 8.94
N MET A 128 -2.32 -7.65 8.94
CA MET A 128 -3.18 -7.32 10.07
C MET A 128 -2.79 -8.09 11.35
N PRO A 129 -3.07 -7.54 12.54
CA PRO A 129 -2.91 -8.28 13.80
C PRO A 129 -3.91 -9.45 13.88
N ASN A 130 -3.42 -10.63 14.28
CA ASN A 130 -4.24 -11.82 14.53
C ASN A 130 -4.46 -12.00 16.04
N THR A 131 -5.42 -11.27 16.60
CA THR A 131 -5.68 -11.22 18.05
C THR A 131 -7.17 -11.23 18.37
N SER A 132 -7.55 -11.65 19.57
CA SER A 132 -8.92 -11.61 20.09
C SER A 132 -9.33 -10.22 20.61
N ILE A 133 -8.44 -9.22 20.54
CA ILE A 133 -8.66 -7.86 21.05
C ILE A 133 -8.91 -6.91 19.86
N PRO A 134 -10.18 -6.52 19.56
CA PRO A 134 -10.49 -5.68 18.40
C PRO A 134 -9.79 -4.33 18.39
N GLU A 135 -9.52 -3.74 19.56
CA GLU A 135 -8.86 -2.43 19.64
C GLU A 135 -7.45 -2.46 19.05
N VAL A 136 -6.74 -3.60 19.12
CA VAL A 136 -5.43 -3.75 18.48
C VAL A 136 -5.56 -3.67 16.96
N PHE A 137 -6.58 -4.31 16.37
CA PHE A 137 -6.89 -4.22 14.95
C PHE A 137 -7.19 -2.77 14.54
N PHE A 138 -8.07 -2.08 15.28
CA PHE A 138 -8.44 -0.70 14.94
C PHE A 138 -7.29 0.29 15.13
N ARG A 139 -6.49 0.13 16.19
CA ARG A 139 -5.27 0.93 16.40
C ARG A 139 -4.27 0.72 15.27
N TRP A 140 -4.00 -0.53 14.87
CA TRP A 140 -3.14 -0.82 13.74
C TRP A 140 -3.71 -0.23 12.44
N GLY A 141 -5.00 -0.44 12.16
CA GLY A 141 -5.67 0.02 10.94
C GLY A 141 -5.55 1.53 10.74
N ARG A 142 -5.73 2.31 11.82
CA ARG A 142 -5.61 3.78 11.81
C ARG A 142 -4.20 4.30 11.49
N THR A 143 -3.17 3.47 11.64
CA THR A 143 -1.77 3.84 11.31
C THR A 143 -1.38 3.50 9.88
N GLN A 144 -2.20 2.76 9.15
CA GLN A 144 -1.88 2.32 7.80
C GLN A 144 -2.11 3.47 6.81
N ASN A 145 -1.16 3.67 5.89
CA ASN A 145 -1.29 4.65 4.83
C ASN A 145 -0.58 4.13 3.57
N TRP A 146 -1.35 3.91 2.50
CA TRP A 146 -0.80 3.41 1.24
C TRP A 146 0.09 4.45 0.55
N GLU A 147 -0.30 5.72 0.53
CA GLU A 147 0.47 6.79 -0.11
C GLU A 147 1.83 6.95 0.55
N LEU A 148 1.89 6.95 1.89
CA LEU A 148 3.15 7.02 2.63
C LEU A 148 4.05 5.81 2.36
N ARG A 149 3.47 4.61 2.19
CA ARG A 149 4.24 3.42 1.81
C ARG A 149 4.81 3.53 0.40
N GLU A 150 4.05 4.04 -0.55
CA GLU A 150 4.57 4.26 -1.92
C GLU A 150 5.63 5.36 -1.96
N ASP A 151 5.45 6.46 -1.21
CA ASP A 151 6.46 7.52 -1.06
C ASP A 151 7.76 6.97 -0.46
N THR A 152 7.66 6.11 0.57
CA THR A 152 8.83 5.44 1.16
C THR A 152 9.57 4.59 0.13
N LYS A 153 8.86 3.77 -0.66
CA LYS A 153 9.47 2.96 -1.72
C LYS A 153 10.14 3.81 -2.80
N LEU A 154 9.55 4.96 -3.14
CA LEU A 154 10.13 5.91 -4.08
C LEU A 154 11.44 6.51 -3.54
N ARG A 155 11.44 6.95 -2.27
CA ARG A 155 12.64 7.47 -1.61
C ARG A 155 13.74 6.42 -1.49
N ASP A 156 13.40 5.18 -1.18
CA ASP A 156 14.36 4.08 -1.13
C ASP A 156 14.99 3.80 -2.50
N ALA A 157 14.18 3.85 -3.57
CA ALA A 157 14.70 3.76 -4.94
C ALA A 157 15.65 4.91 -5.26
N MET A 158 15.29 6.15 -4.93
CA MET A 158 16.18 7.31 -5.12
C MET A 158 17.50 7.16 -4.38
N ARG A 159 17.46 6.70 -3.13
CA ARG A 159 18.66 6.41 -2.33
C ARG A 159 19.53 5.36 -3.00
N ALA A 160 18.93 4.28 -3.52
CA ALA A 160 19.65 3.23 -4.23
C ALA A 160 20.36 3.76 -5.49
N PHE A 161 19.74 4.71 -6.19
CA PHE A 161 20.35 5.40 -7.34
C PHE A 161 21.23 6.61 -6.97
N ARG A 162 21.45 6.87 -5.68
CA ARG A 162 22.24 7.99 -5.15
C ARG A 162 21.74 9.36 -5.66
N ILE A 163 20.42 9.51 -5.79
CA ILE A 163 19.78 10.78 -6.09
C ILE A 163 19.54 11.49 -4.75
N ASP A 164 20.05 12.70 -4.59
CA ASP A 164 19.83 13.51 -3.41
C ASP A 164 18.37 14.01 -3.31
N THR A 165 17.97 14.45 -2.13
CA THR A 165 16.62 14.98 -1.89
C THR A 165 16.36 16.31 -2.60
N ASP A 166 17.39 17.10 -2.90
CA ASP A 166 17.22 18.40 -3.56
C ASP A 166 16.89 18.22 -5.06
N SER A 167 17.31 17.08 -5.63
CA SER A 167 16.98 16.60 -6.97
C SER A 167 15.54 16.06 -7.09
N LEU A 168 14.77 15.98 -5.98
CA LEU A 168 13.35 15.56 -6.01
C LEU A 168 12.51 16.42 -6.95
N ARG A 169 12.75 17.73 -6.99
CA ARG A 169 11.98 18.65 -7.84
C ARG A 169 12.26 18.40 -9.32
N GLN A 170 13.50 18.11 -9.67
CA GLN A 170 13.88 17.78 -11.05
C GLN A 170 13.32 16.42 -11.46
N LEU A 171 13.37 15.44 -10.55
CA LEU A 171 12.77 14.15 -10.77
C LEU A 171 11.26 14.28 -11.00
N ASP A 172 10.54 15.01 -10.14
CA ASP A 172 9.10 15.24 -10.30
C ASP A 172 8.76 15.92 -11.63
N GLN A 173 9.53 16.93 -12.03
CA GLN A 173 9.38 17.57 -13.35
C GLN A 173 9.58 16.57 -14.50
N VAL A 174 10.61 15.73 -14.43
CA VAL A 174 10.87 14.69 -15.45
C VAL A 174 9.72 13.69 -15.50
N LEU A 175 9.32 13.14 -14.34
CA LEU A 175 8.22 12.17 -14.23
C LEU A 175 6.89 12.72 -14.74
N ASN A 176 6.69 14.03 -14.63
CA ASN A 176 5.48 14.71 -15.10
C ASN A 176 5.55 15.23 -16.55
N SER A 177 6.69 15.15 -17.23
CA SER A 177 6.84 15.60 -18.62
C SER A 177 6.24 14.61 -19.64
N SER A 178 5.62 15.14 -20.70
CA SER A 178 5.12 14.35 -21.84
C SER A 178 6.25 13.65 -22.59
N GLU A 179 7.40 14.32 -22.69
CA GLU A 179 8.60 13.89 -23.40
C GLU A 179 9.19 12.66 -22.74
N PHE A 180 9.32 12.67 -21.41
CA PHE A 180 9.76 11.49 -20.65
C PHE A 180 8.77 10.35 -20.81
N ARG A 181 7.45 10.59 -20.69
CA ARG A 181 6.42 9.56 -20.84
C ARG A 181 6.45 8.90 -22.22
N TYR A 182 6.67 9.70 -23.27
CA TYR A 182 6.86 9.19 -24.62
C TYR A 182 8.17 8.40 -24.74
N TRP A 183 9.29 8.97 -24.25
CA TRP A 183 10.60 8.33 -24.29
C TRP A 183 10.63 6.99 -23.54
N MET A 184 9.98 6.90 -22.37
CA MET A 184 9.94 5.67 -21.57
C MET A 184 9.03 4.58 -22.17
N SER A 185 8.20 4.93 -23.16
CA SER A 185 7.33 3.98 -23.85
C SER A 185 8.17 2.86 -24.45
N GLY A 186 7.81 1.61 -24.15
CA GLY A 186 8.56 0.42 -24.58
C GLY A 186 9.85 0.12 -23.80
N LYS A 187 10.20 0.91 -22.77
CA LYS A 187 11.42 0.70 -21.95
C LYS A 187 11.15 0.09 -20.57
N PHE A 188 9.93 -0.35 -20.29
CA PHE A 188 9.58 -0.98 -19.02
C PHE A 188 8.69 -2.21 -19.21
N GLY A 189 8.81 -3.13 -18.27
CA GLY A 189 7.86 -4.22 -18.05
C GLY A 189 7.06 -3.98 -16.78
N LEU A 190 5.88 -4.59 -16.68
CA LEU A 190 5.09 -4.55 -15.46
C LEU A 190 5.49 -5.70 -14.54
N HIS A 191 5.84 -5.39 -13.29
CA HIS A 191 6.20 -6.41 -12.30
C HIS A 191 4.95 -6.96 -11.62
N ARG A 192 4.74 -8.28 -11.71
CA ARG A 192 3.75 -9.00 -10.90
C ARG A 192 4.34 -9.33 -9.52
N PRO A 193 3.70 -8.94 -8.40
CA PRO A 193 4.17 -9.32 -7.07
C PRO A 193 4.31 -10.84 -6.94
N GLN A 194 5.40 -11.30 -6.31
CA GLN A 194 5.71 -12.74 -6.17
C GLN A 194 4.84 -13.42 -5.10
N SER A 195 4.57 -12.71 -4.01
CA SER A 195 3.39 -12.95 -3.17
C SER A 195 2.16 -12.83 -4.06
N ASN A 196 1.31 -13.86 -4.17
CA ASN A 196 0.13 -13.98 -5.03
C ASN A 196 -0.94 -12.84 -4.97
N TYR A 197 -0.61 -11.64 -4.48
CA TYR A 197 -1.38 -10.40 -4.52
C TYR A 197 -2.00 -10.15 -5.90
N ALA A 198 -3.28 -9.75 -5.92
CA ALA A 198 -4.20 -9.82 -7.06
C ALA A 198 -3.60 -9.52 -8.47
N PRO A 199 -4.11 -10.21 -9.53
CA PRO A 199 -3.57 -10.19 -10.90
C PRO A 199 -3.61 -8.84 -11.63
N ILE A 200 -4.14 -7.78 -11.01
CA ILE A 200 -4.25 -6.41 -11.57
C ILE A 200 -3.14 -5.49 -11.03
N SER A 201 -2.26 -5.97 -10.17
CA SER A 201 -1.17 -5.18 -9.59
C SER A 201 0.17 -5.38 -10.30
N SER A 202 0.15 -5.65 -11.62
CA SER A 202 1.37 -5.55 -12.41
C SER A 202 1.79 -4.08 -12.40
N ARG A 203 2.74 -3.71 -11.53
CA ARG A 203 3.11 -2.33 -11.25
C ARG A 203 4.46 -2.05 -11.89
N LEU A 204 4.61 -0.84 -12.41
CA LEU A 204 5.93 -0.27 -12.58
C LEU A 204 6.51 -0.06 -11.18
N THR A 205 7.68 -0.65 -10.90
CA THR A 205 8.28 -0.46 -9.59
C THR A 205 8.81 0.97 -9.45
N PRO A 206 8.81 1.57 -8.25
CA PRO A 206 9.46 2.85 -8.04
C PRO A 206 10.94 2.85 -8.47
N ALA A 207 11.65 1.72 -8.30
CA ALA A 207 13.02 1.56 -8.80
C ALA A 207 13.12 1.67 -10.33
N THR A 208 12.21 1.03 -11.07
CA THR A 208 12.18 1.15 -12.53
C THR A 208 11.90 2.60 -12.95
N LEU A 209 10.94 3.26 -12.31
CA LEU A 209 10.56 4.64 -12.63
C LEU A 209 11.72 5.60 -12.39
N VAL A 210 12.36 5.54 -11.21
CA VAL A 210 13.50 6.39 -10.86
C VAL A 210 14.70 6.12 -11.76
N GLY A 211 15.03 4.85 -12.02
CA GLY A 211 16.15 4.48 -12.88
C GLY A 211 15.99 5.00 -14.31
N LEU A 212 14.78 4.90 -14.88
CA LEU A 212 14.47 5.44 -16.20
C LEU A 212 14.54 6.96 -16.25
N ALA A 213 14.00 7.65 -15.24
CA ALA A 213 14.06 9.11 -15.17
C ALA A 213 15.50 9.63 -15.07
N LEU A 214 16.33 8.97 -14.26
CA LEU A 214 17.76 9.29 -14.16
C LEU A 214 18.48 9.07 -15.49
N HIS A 215 18.20 7.97 -16.19
CA HIS A 215 18.80 7.67 -17.48
C HIS A 215 18.41 8.71 -18.54
N TYR A 216 17.12 9.02 -18.65
CA TYR A 216 16.60 10.05 -19.53
C TYR A 216 17.28 11.41 -19.32
N HIS A 217 17.43 11.83 -18.06
CA HIS A 217 18.08 13.10 -17.74
C HIS A 217 19.55 13.13 -18.18
N ARG A 218 20.28 12.01 -18.03
CA ARG A 218 21.68 11.89 -18.49
C ARG A 218 21.79 11.96 -20.02
N GLU A 219 20.86 11.34 -20.74
CA GLU A 219 20.83 11.40 -22.22
C GLU A 219 20.63 12.83 -22.73
N LEU A 220 19.72 13.60 -22.14
CA LEU A 220 19.52 15.01 -22.47
C LEU A 220 20.78 15.86 -22.21
N GLY A 221 21.44 15.64 -21.08
CA GLY A 221 22.69 16.31 -20.74
C GLY A 221 23.82 16.01 -21.74
N CYS A 222 23.93 14.76 -22.20
CA CYS A 222 24.89 14.35 -23.23
C CYS A 222 24.57 14.94 -24.61
N ALA A 223 23.30 14.98 -25.00
CA ALA A 223 22.87 15.57 -26.27
C ALA A 223 23.16 17.08 -26.32
N SER A 224 22.91 17.80 -25.22
CA SER A 224 23.22 19.24 -25.09
C SER A 224 24.72 19.54 -25.16
N ARG A 225 25.58 18.66 -24.63
CA ARG A 225 27.05 18.81 -24.72
C ARG A 225 27.58 18.54 -26.13
N ARG A 226 27.00 17.57 -26.85
CA ARG A 226 27.38 17.27 -28.24
C ARG A 226 27.02 18.41 -29.21
N SER A 227 25.89 19.09 -29.03
CA SER A 227 25.50 20.22 -29.87
C SER A 227 26.35 21.48 -29.64
N ARG A 228 26.95 21.65 -28.45
CA ARG A 228 27.88 22.75 -28.15
C ARG A 228 29.33 22.51 -28.56
N GLY A 229 29.67 21.27 -28.95
CA GLY A 229 31.04 20.85 -29.28
C GLY A 229 31.36 20.78 -30.78
N ALA A 230 30.43 21.14 -31.67
CA ALA A 230 30.72 21.22 -33.11
C ALA A 230 31.56 22.49 -33.39
N PRO A 231 32.82 22.38 -33.84
CA PRO A 231 33.57 23.55 -34.26
C PRO A 231 32.93 24.09 -35.54
N ALA A 232 32.66 25.40 -35.57
CA ALA A 232 32.26 26.08 -36.78
C ALA A 232 33.35 25.84 -37.85
N SER A 233 33.00 25.12 -38.91
CA SER A 233 33.83 25.03 -40.10
C SER A 233 33.97 26.43 -40.67
N LYS A 234 35.17 27.01 -40.53
CA LYS A 234 35.53 28.25 -41.21
C LYS A 234 35.59 27.94 -42.70
N HIS A 235 34.65 28.49 -43.46
CA HIS A 235 34.76 28.68 -44.91
C HIS A 235 35.39 30.03 -45.17
#